data_AF-A0A2V7AFE3-F1
#
_entry.id   AF-A0A2V7AFE3-F1
#
_cell.length_a   1.000
_cell.length_b   1.000
_cell.length_c   1.000
_cell.angle_alpha   90.00
_cell.angle_beta   90.00
_cell.angle_gamma   90.00
#
_symmetry.space_group_name_H-M   'P 1'
#
loop_
_entity.id
_entity.type
_entity.pdbx_description
1 polymer ?
#
loop_
_entity_poly.entity_id
_entity_poly.type
_entity_poly.pdbx_seq_one_letter_code
_entity_poly.pdbx_strand_id
1 'polypeptide(L)'
;MPKPELEFFRPEHLPWRPVAGSPTAGAGGTGIDEKILSRDPVSGDLTRLLRILPGTETSDTIVHDFWEEVWILEGSLIDLGQGQTFSAGMYACRPPGMRHGPYRSPGGALLFETRYWR
;
A
#
# COMPACT_ATOMS: atom_id res chain seq x y z
N MET A 1 13.36 12.56 10.66
CA MET A 1 12.66 13.37 11.67
C MET A 1 11.30 12.77 11.77
N PRO A 2 10.83 12.32 12.95
CA PRO A 2 9.59 11.56 13.06
C PRO A 2 8.44 12.19 12.26
N LYS A 3 7.51 11.37 11.77
CA LYS A 3 6.33 11.83 11.04
C LYS A 3 5.68 13.03 11.78
N PRO A 4 5.15 14.04 11.06
CA PRO A 4 4.66 15.26 11.68
C PRO A 4 3.52 14.99 12.66
N GLU A 5 3.40 15.86 13.67
CA GLU A 5 2.23 15.92 14.55
C GLU A 5 1.02 16.45 13.76
N LEU A 6 -0.06 15.68 13.73
CA LEU A 6 -1.31 15.99 13.01
C LEU A 6 -2.50 15.62 13.92
N GLU A 7 -3.49 16.50 14.00
CA GLU A 7 -4.80 16.20 14.63
C GLU A 7 -5.78 15.67 13.56
N PHE A 8 -6.95 15.15 13.95
CA PHE A 8 -7.97 14.67 13.01
C PHE A 8 -8.29 15.70 11.91
N PHE A 9 -8.11 15.29 10.65
CA PHE A 9 -8.49 16.06 9.49
C PHE A 9 -9.07 15.17 8.40
N ARG A 10 -9.79 15.83 7.49
CA ARG A 10 -10.41 15.24 6.31
C ARG A 10 -9.39 15.22 5.15
N PRO A 11 -8.93 14.05 4.67
CA PRO A 11 -7.81 13.96 3.72
C PRO A 11 -8.23 14.19 2.24
N GLU A 12 -9.48 14.55 1.97
CA GLU A 12 -10.03 14.72 0.62
C GLU A 12 -9.23 15.74 -0.20
N HIS A 13 -8.74 16.80 0.46
CA HIS A 13 -7.93 17.86 -0.16
C HIS A 13 -6.51 17.42 -0.56
N LEU A 14 -6.01 16.30 -0.03
CA LEU A 14 -4.70 15.77 -0.39
C LEU A 14 -4.77 15.13 -1.79
N PRO A 15 -3.77 15.34 -2.66
CA PRO A 15 -3.79 14.82 -4.01
C PRO A 15 -3.58 13.30 -4.04
N TRP A 16 -4.24 12.64 -4.99
CA TRP A 16 -3.82 11.32 -5.46
C TRP A 16 -2.62 11.48 -6.40
N ARG A 17 -1.63 10.60 -6.28
CA ARG A 17 -0.43 10.58 -7.11
C ARG A 17 -0.15 9.17 -7.59
N PRO A 18 0.29 8.96 -8.84
CA PRO A 18 0.67 7.63 -9.30
C PRO A 18 1.87 7.11 -8.50
N VAL A 19 1.86 5.83 -8.17
CA VAL A 19 2.99 5.14 -7.54
C VAL A 19 3.83 4.49 -8.62
N ALA A 20 5.12 4.82 -8.68
CA ALA A 20 6.04 4.13 -9.59
C ALA A 20 6.16 2.65 -9.18
N GLY A 21 6.15 1.75 -10.17
CA GLY A 21 6.38 0.32 -9.93
C GLY A 21 7.76 0.07 -9.35
N SER A 22 7.83 -0.72 -8.28
CA SER A 22 9.09 -1.09 -7.64
C SER A 22 8.95 -2.42 -6.89
N PRO A 23 9.71 -3.46 -7.25
CA PRO A 23 9.71 -4.73 -6.51
C PRO A 23 10.10 -4.57 -5.04
N THR A 24 10.85 -3.52 -4.70
CA THR A 24 11.39 -3.28 -3.35
C THR A 24 10.63 -2.23 -2.56
N ALA A 25 9.82 -1.39 -3.21
CA ALA A 25 9.05 -0.34 -2.55
C ALA A 25 7.56 -0.64 -2.47
N GLY A 26 7.11 -1.87 -2.79
CA GLY A 26 5.70 -2.25 -2.70
C GLY A 26 4.95 -2.21 -4.03
N ALA A 27 3.64 -2.44 -3.97
CA ALA A 27 2.79 -2.39 -5.15
C ALA A 27 2.80 -0.97 -5.76
N GLY A 28 3.13 -0.89 -7.05
CA GLY A 28 3.16 0.33 -7.85
C GLY A 28 3.07 0.01 -9.34
N GLY A 29 2.84 1.02 -10.18
CA GLY A 29 2.65 0.86 -11.61
C GLY A 29 1.31 1.42 -12.10
N THR A 30 0.98 1.14 -13.36
CA THR A 30 -0.24 1.65 -14.00
C THR A 30 -1.49 1.25 -13.20
N GLY A 31 -2.29 2.24 -12.83
CA GLY A 31 -3.53 2.04 -12.06
C GLY A 31 -3.33 1.89 -10.56
N ILE A 32 -2.15 2.23 -10.03
CA ILE A 32 -1.90 2.33 -8.60
C ILE A 32 -1.58 3.78 -8.24
N ASP A 33 -2.45 4.37 -7.41
CA ASP A 33 -2.29 5.72 -6.89
C ASP A 33 -2.12 5.70 -5.36
N GLU A 34 -1.43 6.68 -4.82
CA GLU A 34 -1.35 6.93 -3.39
C GLU A 34 -1.84 8.31 -3.00
N LYS A 35 -2.27 8.42 -1.76
CA LYS A 35 -2.51 9.66 -1.05
C LYS A 35 -1.72 9.60 0.26
N ILE A 36 -0.64 10.36 0.34
CA ILE A 36 0.24 10.40 1.51
C ILE A 36 -0.45 11.17 2.64
N LEU A 37 -0.68 10.52 3.77
CA LEU A 37 -1.28 11.13 4.96
C LEU A 37 -0.23 11.73 5.89
N SER A 38 0.90 11.04 6.07
CA SER A 38 2.05 11.53 6.82
C SER A 38 3.33 10.86 6.33
N ARG A 39 4.45 11.57 6.36
CA ARG A 39 5.75 11.04 5.91
C ARG A 39 6.90 11.68 6.69
N ASP A 40 7.87 10.87 7.10
CA ASP A 40 9.20 11.35 7.49
C ASP A 40 10.10 11.34 6.24
N PRO A 41 10.59 12.49 5.75
CA PRO A 41 11.45 12.52 4.57
C PRO A 41 12.86 11.96 4.81
N VAL A 42 13.27 11.78 6.06
CA VAL A 42 14.60 11.28 6.45
C VAL A 42 14.61 9.76 6.59
N SER A 43 13.72 9.18 7.40
CA SER A 43 13.64 7.72 7.57
C SER A 43 12.91 7.04 6.42
N GLY A 44 11.98 7.74 5.75
CA GLY A 44 11.09 7.15 4.77
C GLY A 44 9.80 6.58 5.35
N ASP A 45 9.62 6.63 6.68
CA ASP A 45 8.37 6.23 7.35
C ASP A 45 7.18 6.93 6.71
N LEU A 46 6.12 6.15 6.46
CA LEU A 46 5.01 6.58 5.62
C LEU A 46 3.69 6.08 6.20
N THR A 47 2.68 6.91 6.17
CA THR A 47 1.28 6.47 6.28
C THR A 47 0.53 7.02 5.08
N ARG A 48 -0.20 6.16 4.36
CA ARG A 48 -0.90 6.52 3.13
C ARG A 48 -2.21 5.77 2.97
N LEU A 49 -3.05 6.30 2.09
CA LEU A 49 -4.04 5.50 1.38
C LEU A 49 -3.44 5.04 0.05
N LEU A 50 -3.52 3.76 -0.25
CA LEU A 50 -3.14 3.18 -1.53
C LEU A 50 -4.40 2.75 -2.27
N ARG A 51 -4.61 3.27 -3.47
CA ARG A 51 -5.75 2.95 -4.32
C ARG A 51 -5.27 2.15 -5.51
N ILE A 52 -5.88 0.99 -5.70
CA ILE A 52 -5.68 0.11 -6.85
C ILE A 52 -6.94 0.21 -7.69
N LEU A 53 -6.81 0.63 -8.94
CA LEU A 53 -7.94 0.80 -9.85
C LEU A 53 -8.51 -0.57 -10.29
N PRO A 54 -9.79 -0.62 -10.66
CA PRO A 54 -10.38 -1.83 -11.24
C PRO A 54 -9.61 -2.33 -12.46
N GLY A 55 -9.35 -3.64 -12.50
CA GLY A 55 -8.62 -4.29 -13.57
C GLY A 55 -7.09 -4.20 -13.45
N THR A 56 -6.56 -3.53 -12.42
CA THR A 56 -5.11 -3.48 -12.20
C THR A 56 -4.55 -4.84 -11.84
N GLU A 57 -3.41 -5.17 -12.45
CA GLU A 57 -2.59 -6.34 -12.17
C GLU A 57 -1.12 -5.93 -12.09
N THR A 58 -0.42 -6.39 -11.06
CA THR A 58 1.03 -6.23 -10.93
C THR A 58 1.71 -7.51 -11.42
N SER A 59 2.95 -7.41 -11.91
CA SER A 59 3.70 -8.57 -12.42
C SER A 59 4.66 -9.18 -11.40
N ASP A 60 5.20 -8.35 -10.52
CA ASP A 60 6.37 -8.73 -9.72
C ASP A 60 5.95 -9.18 -8.31
N THR A 61 6.63 -10.20 -7.78
CA THR A 61 6.58 -10.48 -6.34
C THR A 61 7.31 -9.36 -5.60
N ILE A 62 6.65 -8.82 -4.59
CA ILE A 62 7.18 -7.72 -3.78
C ILE A 62 7.98 -8.29 -2.61
N VAL A 63 9.13 -7.67 -2.33
CA VAL A 63 9.94 -7.91 -1.13
C VAL A 63 10.59 -6.60 -0.71
N HIS A 64 10.32 -6.14 0.50
CA HIS A 64 10.87 -4.90 1.04
C HIS A 64 11.65 -5.10 2.34
N ASP A 65 12.45 -4.11 2.72
CA ASP A 65 13.31 -4.09 3.91
C ASP A 65 12.70 -3.35 5.12
N PHE A 66 11.48 -2.83 4.96
CA PHE A 66 10.67 -2.22 6.03
C PHE A 66 9.59 -3.14 6.58
N TRP A 67 9.00 -2.75 7.72
CA TRP A 67 7.69 -3.25 8.14
C TRP A 67 6.60 -2.56 7.33
N GLU A 68 5.67 -3.34 6.79
CA GLU A 68 4.46 -2.84 6.14
C GLU A 68 3.23 -3.39 6.87
N GLU A 69 2.37 -2.51 7.35
CA GLU A 69 1.07 -2.90 7.92
C GLU A 69 -0.06 -2.34 7.05
N VAL A 70 -1.02 -3.18 6.72
CA VAL A 70 -2.06 -2.91 5.72
C VAL A 70 -3.43 -3.27 6.27
N TRP A 71 -4.40 -2.38 6.08
CA TRP A 71 -5.81 -2.66 6.27
C TRP A 71 -6.55 -2.40 4.95
N ILE A 72 -7.29 -3.40 4.44
CA ILE A 72 -8.12 -3.23 3.24
C ILE A 72 -9.42 -2.53 3.65
N LEU A 73 -9.59 -1.28 3.24
CA LEU A 73 -10.78 -0.48 3.55
C LEU A 73 -11.94 -0.83 2.61
N GLU A 74 -11.64 -0.99 1.32
CA GLU A 74 -12.63 -1.27 0.29
C GLU A 74 -12.08 -2.24 -0.76
N GLY A 75 -12.97 -3.00 -1.41
CA GLY A 75 -12.61 -3.89 -2.51
C GLY A 75 -11.83 -5.14 -2.09
N SER A 76 -11.00 -5.64 -3.01
CA SER A 76 -10.23 -6.87 -2.80
C SER A 76 -8.96 -6.97 -3.64
N LEU A 77 -8.05 -7.81 -3.18
CA LEU A 77 -6.81 -8.19 -3.85
C LEU A 77 -6.76 -9.70 -3.98
N ILE A 78 -6.50 -10.18 -5.19
CA ILE A 78 -6.14 -11.57 -5.44
C ILE A 78 -4.61 -11.63 -5.42
N ASP A 79 -4.05 -12.27 -4.41
CA ASP A 79 -2.63 -12.62 -4.36
C ASP A 79 -2.39 -13.81 -5.30
N LEU A 80 -1.78 -13.53 -6.45
CA LEU A 80 -1.51 -14.52 -7.48
C LEU A 80 -0.40 -15.48 -7.06
N GLY A 81 0.52 -15.05 -6.19
CA GLY A 81 1.58 -15.90 -5.65
C GLY A 81 1.07 -16.94 -4.66
N GLN A 82 0.04 -16.60 -3.90
CA GLN A 82 -0.57 -17.48 -2.90
C GLN A 82 -1.88 -18.14 -3.36
N GLY A 83 -2.48 -17.69 -4.46
CA GLY A 83 -3.80 -18.15 -4.92
C GLY A 83 -4.94 -17.78 -3.97
N GLN A 84 -4.79 -16.69 -3.21
CA GLN A 84 -5.71 -16.29 -2.15
C GLN A 84 -6.32 -14.92 -2.45
N THR A 85 -7.54 -14.69 -1.98
CA THR A 85 -8.20 -13.38 -2.07
C THR A 85 -8.27 -12.75 -0.69
N PHE A 86 -7.82 -11.51 -0.59
CA PHE A 86 -7.95 -10.66 0.60
C PHE A 86 -8.96 -9.54 0.32
N SER A 87 -9.88 -9.28 1.24
CA SER A 87 -10.98 -8.33 1.02
C SER A 87 -11.11 -7.32 2.16
N ALA A 88 -11.97 -6.32 1.95
CA ALA A 88 -12.27 -5.28 2.93
C ALA A 88 -12.49 -5.84 4.36
N GLY A 89 -11.90 -5.19 5.35
CA GLY A 89 -11.88 -5.62 6.75
C GLY A 89 -10.70 -6.52 7.13
N MET A 90 -9.93 -7.03 6.17
CA MET A 90 -8.72 -7.82 6.46
C MET A 90 -7.50 -6.94 6.73
N TYR A 91 -6.64 -7.45 7.60
CA TYR A 91 -5.41 -6.84 8.06
C TYR A 91 -4.19 -7.73 7.76
N ALA A 92 -3.05 -7.10 7.46
CA ALA A 92 -1.76 -7.77 7.34
C ALA A 92 -0.65 -6.97 8.03
N CYS A 93 0.29 -7.69 8.64
CA CYS A 93 1.56 -7.15 9.15
C CYS A 93 2.69 -7.93 8.48
N ARG A 94 3.47 -7.24 7.62
CA ARG A 94 4.48 -7.82 6.75
C ARG A 94 5.86 -7.37 7.23
N PRO A 95 6.64 -8.27 7.84
CA PRO A 95 8.01 -7.95 8.25
C PRO A 95 8.94 -7.81 7.03
N PRO A 96 10.12 -7.19 7.21
CA PRO A 96 11.18 -7.19 6.21
C PRO A 96 11.45 -8.60 5.65
N GLY A 97 11.56 -8.71 4.32
CA GLY A 97 11.84 -9.97 3.62
C GLY A 97 10.61 -10.84 3.32
N MET A 98 9.41 -10.49 3.80
CA MET A 98 8.19 -11.24 3.48
C MET A 98 7.80 -11.06 2.01
N ARG A 99 7.78 -12.17 1.25
CA ARG A 99 7.31 -12.21 -0.14
C ARG A 99 5.78 -12.14 -0.18
N HIS A 100 5.24 -11.31 -1.05
CA HIS A 100 3.79 -11.18 -1.24
C HIS A 100 3.44 -10.63 -2.63
N GLY A 101 2.18 -10.82 -3.06
CA GLY A 101 1.77 -10.59 -4.43
C GLY A 101 2.47 -11.55 -5.42
N PRO A 102 2.46 -11.26 -6.74
CA PRO A 102 1.79 -10.14 -7.39
C PRO A 102 0.28 -10.11 -7.14
N TYR A 103 -0.34 -8.95 -7.32
CA TYR A 103 -1.76 -8.74 -7.08
C TYR A 103 -2.53 -8.53 -8.37
N ARG A 104 -3.75 -9.07 -8.41
CA ARG A 104 -4.81 -8.66 -9.33
C ARG A 104 -5.97 -8.09 -8.54
N SER A 105 -6.55 -6.98 -8.99
CA SER A 105 -7.76 -6.42 -8.39
C SER A 105 -8.83 -6.14 -9.46
N PRO A 106 -9.74 -7.11 -9.71
CA PRO A 106 -10.77 -6.94 -10.73
C PRO A 106 -11.71 -5.76 -10.44
N GLY A 107 -12.09 -5.58 -9.17
CA GLY A 107 -13.01 -4.53 -8.71
C GLY A 107 -12.32 -3.29 -8.13
N GLY A 108 -10.99 -3.25 -8.10
CA GLY A 108 -10.22 -2.24 -7.39
C GLY A 108 -10.16 -2.50 -5.88
N ALA A 109 -9.30 -1.75 -5.21
CA ALA A 109 -9.15 -1.80 -3.76
C ALA A 109 -8.68 -0.45 -3.19
N LEU A 110 -9.06 -0.16 -1.95
CA LEU A 110 -8.52 0.93 -1.16
C LEU A 110 -7.89 0.35 0.11
N LEU A 111 -6.65 0.72 0.36
CA LEU A 111 -5.86 0.21 1.46
C LEU A 111 -5.39 1.38 2.32
N PHE A 112 -5.45 1.23 3.64
CA PHE A 112 -4.65 2.02 4.57
C PHE A 112 -3.34 1.28 4.79
N GLU A 113 -2.22 1.96 4.60
CA GLU A 113 -0.89 1.37 4.68
C GLU A 113 0.02 2.23 5.53
N THR A 114 0.78 1.59 6.43
CA THR A 114 1.89 2.22 7.15
C THR A 114 3.19 1.46 6.90
N ARG A 115 4.28 2.21 6.78
CA ARG A 115 5.64 1.70 6.60
C ARG A 115 6.57 2.30 7.63
N TYR A 116 7.42 1.49 8.21
CA TYR A 116 8.39 1.96 9.20
C TYR A 116 9.64 1.07 9.30
N TRP A 117 10.77 1.72 9.61
CA TRP A 117 12.06 1.11 9.94
C TRP A 117 12.32 1.39 11.42
N ARG A 118 12.40 0.35 12.25
CA ARG A 118 12.59 0.49 13.71
C ARG A 118 13.89 1.21 14.07
#